data_AF-A0A0N4XA40-F1
#
_entry.id   AF-A0A0N4XA40-F1
#
_cell.length_a   1.000
_cell.length_b   1.000
_cell.length_c   1.000
_cell.angle_alpha   90.00
_cell.angle_beta   90.00
_cell.angle_gamma   90.00
#
_symmetry.space_group_name_H-M   'P 1'
#
loop_
_entity.id
_entity.type
_entity.pdbx_description
1 polymer ?
#
loop_
_entity_poly.entity_id
_entity_poly.type
_entity_poly.pdbx_seq_one_letter_code
_entity_poly.pdbx_strand_id
1 'polypeptide(L)'
;MSTVVDQLVDMGFERARAEYAFAQTGNGGLEQVMDWLISHEGEEIPATPPEDAKPGATDDKPKEAELTESTPGSYKCNDCNKLFRDENGMMFHAAKSGHENFSESTEVIAALTPEQRAQKAAELRDKIRAARALKEEQARKEEIEKERRRREEGKKMLETREKQKEMELRAIAEERRRAKQEEAAARQRVLEQIKLDR
;
A
#
# COMPACT_ATOMS: atom_id res chain seq x y z
N MET A 1 29.69 -2.86 -18.59
CA MET A 1 28.83 -3.14 -17.42
C MET A 1 28.27 -1.80 -16.99
N SER A 2 26.95 -1.62 -16.99
CA SER A 2 26.34 -0.35 -16.57
C SER A 2 26.61 -0.15 -15.09
N THR A 3 27.18 0.97 -14.70
CA THR A 3 27.34 1.30 -13.28
C THR A 3 26.03 1.86 -12.73
N VAL A 4 25.87 1.85 -11.40
CA VAL A 4 24.71 2.46 -10.73
C VAL A 4 24.59 3.95 -11.06
N VAL A 5 25.73 4.64 -11.19
CA VAL A 5 25.79 6.05 -11.61
C VAL A 5 25.27 6.21 -13.05
N ASP A 6 25.69 5.35 -13.99
CA ASP A 6 25.19 5.41 -15.37
C ASP A 6 23.67 5.22 -15.45
N GLN A 7 23.12 4.31 -14.64
CA GLN A 7 21.67 4.08 -14.57
C GLN A 7 20.91 5.31 -14.03
N LEU A 8 21.48 6.01 -13.04
CA LEU A 8 20.90 7.23 -12.50
C LEU A 8 20.97 8.38 -13.49
N VAL A 9 22.06 8.47 -14.26
CA VAL A 9 22.21 9.46 -15.34
C VAL A 9 21.19 9.20 -16.45
N ASP A 10 20.97 7.95 -16.84
CA ASP A 10 19.94 7.56 -17.82
C ASP A 10 18.52 7.86 -17.32
N MET A 11 18.30 7.84 -15.99
CA MET A 11 17.04 8.26 -15.35
C MET A 11 16.86 9.79 -15.26
N GLY A 12 17.88 10.57 -15.62
CA GLY A 12 17.84 12.04 -15.65
C GLY A 12 18.44 12.73 -14.43
N PHE A 13 19.15 12.01 -13.54
CA PHE A 13 19.89 12.62 -12.45
C PHE A 13 21.24 13.18 -12.93
N GLU A 14 21.65 14.32 -12.41
CA GLU A 14 22.94 14.92 -12.75
C GLU A 14 24.10 14.04 -12.28
N ARG A 15 25.08 13.78 -13.18
CA ARG A 15 26.17 12.83 -12.95
C ARG A 15 26.96 13.12 -11.67
N ALA A 16 27.33 14.37 -11.45
CA ALA A 16 28.06 14.79 -10.24
C ALA A 16 27.28 14.46 -8.95
N ARG A 17 25.94 14.56 -9.00
CA ARG A 17 25.06 14.25 -7.89
C ARG A 17 24.95 12.76 -7.64
N ALA A 18 24.81 11.99 -8.70
CA ALA A 18 24.76 10.53 -8.64
C ALA A 18 26.06 9.94 -8.09
N GLU A 19 27.21 10.49 -8.48
CA GLU A 19 28.52 10.09 -7.95
C GLU A 19 28.68 10.44 -6.47
N TYR A 20 28.27 11.64 -6.06
CA TYR A 20 28.30 12.06 -4.66
C TYR A 20 27.40 11.19 -3.78
N ALA A 21 26.15 10.96 -4.22
CA ALA A 21 25.21 10.08 -3.55
C ALA A 21 25.75 8.65 -3.43
N PHE A 22 26.41 8.16 -4.48
CA PHE A 22 27.00 6.83 -4.50
C PHE A 22 28.15 6.70 -3.49
N ALA A 23 29.01 7.72 -3.37
CA ALA A 23 30.04 7.76 -2.35
C ALA A 23 29.46 7.86 -0.93
N GLN A 24 28.43 8.69 -0.74
CA GLN A 24 27.81 8.90 0.58
C GLN A 24 27.04 7.68 1.09
N THR A 25 26.48 6.89 0.17
CA THR A 25 25.80 5.62 0.49
C THR A 25 26.75 4.44 0.64
N GLY A 26 28.06 4.65 0.52
CA GLY A 26 29.09 3.61 0.69
C GLY A 26 29.13 2.62 -0.47
N ASN A 27 28.93 3.10 -1.70
CA ASN A 27 28.87 2.30 -2.92
C ASN A 27 27.72 1.27 -2.90
N GLY A 28 26.56 1.69 -2.36
CA GLY A 28 25.36 0.88 -2.23
C GLY A 28 24.66 0.56 -3.56
N GLY A 29 23.59 -0.24 -3.48
CA GLY A 29 22.76 -0.55 -4.65
C GLY A 29 21.98 0.67 -5.16
N LEU A 30 21.48 0.60 -6.41
CA LEU A 30 20.73 1.69 -7.07
C LEU A 30 19.61 2.27 -6.20
N GLU A 31 18.82 1.41 -5.53
CA GLU A 31 17.71 1.83 -4.67
C GLU A 31 18.18 2.68 -3.47
N GLN A 32 19.32 2.32 -2.87
CA GLN A 32 19.87 3.07 -1.73
C GLN A 32 20.39 4.46 -2.16
N VAL A 33 21.03 4.52 -3.33
CA VAL A 33 21.57 5.77 -3.89
C VAL A 33 20.43 6.69 -4.33
N MET A 34 19.36 6.13 -4.88
CA MET A 34 18.18 6.86 -5.30
C MET A 34 17.38 7.41 -4.11
N ASP A 35 17.18 6.63 -3.05
CA ASP A 35 16.55 7.09 -1.80
C ASP A 35 17.33 8.25 -1.15
N TRP A 36 18.67 8.18 -1.22
CA TRP A 36 19.53 9.27 -0.77
C TRP A 36 19.38 10.53 -1.64
N LEU A 37 19.36 10.39 -2.98
CA LEU A 37 19.19 11.49 -3.92
C LEU A 37 17.86 12.23 -3.75
N ILE A 38 16.78 11.49 -3.49
CA ILE A 38 15.44 12.03 -3.24
C ILE A 38 15.39 12.73 -1.87
N SER A 39 15.96 12.11 -0.85
CA SER A 39 15.94 12.65 0.52
C SER A 39 16.75 13.94 0.67
N HIS A 40 17.75 14.15 -0.19
CA HIS A 40 18.61 15.32 -0.18
C HIS A 40 18.37 16.22 -1.39
N GLU A 41 17.24 16.08 -2.10
CA GLU A 41 16.87 16.88 -3.27
C GLU A 41 16.81 18.38 -2.93
N GLY A 42 17.69 19.19 -3.54
CA GLY A 42 17.81 20.64 -3.29
C GLY A 42 19.03 21.07 -2.47
N GLU A 43 19.80 20.14 -1.89
CA GLU A 43 21.10 20.47 -1.29
C GLU A 43 22.16 20.67 -2.39
N GLU A 44 22.86 21.81 -2.35
CA GLU A 44 23.99 22.09 -3.25
C GLU A 44 25.14 21.15 -2.95
N ILE A 45 25.62 20.45 -3.98
CA ILE A 45 26.78 19.58 -3.86
C ILE A 45 28.01 20.47 -3.60
N PRO A 46 28.77 20.26 -2.51
CA PRO A 46 30.02 20.97 -2.32
C PRO A 46 30.97 20.63 -3.46
N ALA A 47 31.43 21.64 -4.21
CA ALA A 47 32.22 21.51 -5.44
C ALA A 47 33.67 20.98 -5.26
N THR A 48 33.95 20.25 -4.18
CA THR A 48 35.28 19.74 -3.85
C THR A 48 35.22 18.25 -3.53
N PRO A 49 36.05 17.40 -4.19
CA PRO A 49 36.12 15.98 -3.85
C PRO A 49 36.61 15.81 -2.40
N PRO A 50 35.93 15.01 -1.56
CA PRO A 50 36.38 14.79 -0.19
C PRO A 50 37.50 13.75 -0.19
N GLU A 51 38.75 14.21 -0.12
CA GLU A 51 39.79 13.43 0.56
C GLU A 51 39.57 13.57 2.07
N ASP A 52 39.43 12.42 2.73
CA ASP A 52 39.53 12.19 4.17
C ASP A 52 38.75 13.10 5.14
N ALA A 53 37.58 12.63 5.60
CA ALA A 53 37.09 12.95 6.94
C ALA A 53 36.15 11.87 7.51
N LYS A 54 36.67 11.14 8.50
CA LYS A 54 35.89 10.33 9.45
C LYS A 54 34.99 11.22 10.33
N PRO A 55 33.93 10.66 10.95
CA PRO A 55 32.86 11.42 11.57
C PRO A 55 33.29 12.02 12.91
N GLY A 56 33.09 13.33 13.07
CA GLY A 56 33.36 14.07 14.28
C GLY A 56 32.29 15.16 14.46
N ALA A 57 31.74 15.20 15.67
CA ALA A 57 30.55 15.92 16.06
C ALA A 57 30.68 17.46 16.10
N THR A 58 29.55 18.09 16.42
CA THR A 58 29.33 19.47 16.91
C THR A 58 29.14 20.55 15.85
N ASP A 59 27.93 21.12 15.79
CA ASP A 59 27.60 22.43 16.39
C ASP A 59 26.26 22.89 15.80
N ASP A 60 25.18 22.68 16.55
CA ASP A 60 23.87 23.27 16.28
C ASP A 60 23.97 24.76 16.64
N LYS A 61 24.36 25.56 15.66
CA LYS A 61 24.23 27.01 15.69
C LYS A 61 23.22 27.40 14.62
N PRO A 62 22.05 27.97 15.00
CA PRO A 62 21.07 28.40 14.02
C PRO A 62 21.67 29.57 13.24
N LYS A 63 21.97 29.31 11.97
CA LYS A 63 22.29 30.34 11.00
C LYS A 63 20.99 31.07 10.70
N GLU A 64 20.86 32.28 11.25
CA GLU A 64 19.94 33.31 10.76
C GLU A 64 20.09 33.38 9.23
N ALA A 65 19.10 32.84 8.53
CA ALA A 65 18.85 33.18 7.16
C ALA A 65 18.15 34.54 7.18
N GLU A 66 18.87 35.59 6.80
CA GLU A 66 18.27 36.80 6.29
C GLU A 66 17.35 36.43 5.12
N LEU A 67 16.05 36.39 5.39
CA LEU A 67 15.01 36.44 4.36
C LEU A 67 14.56 37.89 4.25
N THR A 68 15.07 38.57 3.24
CA THR A 68 14.47 39.79 2.72
C THR A 68 13.16 39.45 2.02
N GLU A 69 12.13 40.24 2.33
CA GLU A 69 10.86 40.42 1.61
C GLU A 69 9.69 39.46 1.96
N SER A 70 8.94 39.90 2.99
CA SER A 70 7.49 39.77 3.14
C SER A 70 6.85 38.38 3.09
N THR A 71 7.23 37.49 4.01
CA THR A 71 6.37 36.36 4.41
C THR A 71 5.50 36.76 5.62
N PRO A 72 4.16 36.73 5.52
CA PRO A 72 3.26 37.02 6.63
C PRO A 72 3.54 36.12 7.84
N GLY A 73 3.58 36.71 9.05
CA GLY A 73 3.87 35.98 10.29
C GLY A 73 2.84 34.90 10.68
N SER A 74 1.62 34.99 10.13
CA SER A 74 0.58 33.95 10.15
C SER A 74 -0.55 34.29 9.17
N TYR A 75 -1.38 33.29 8.84
CA TYR A 75 -2.58 33.45 8.02
C TYR A 75 -3.83 33.15 8.86
N LYS A 76 -4.84 34.00 8.81
CA LYS A 76 -6.12 33.81 9.49
C LYS A 76 -7.22 33.53 8.50
N CYS A 77 -7.97 32.44 8.68
CA CYS A 77 -9.22 32.22 7.94
C CYS A 77 -10.32 33.11 8.51
N ASN A 78 -10.93 33.97 7.72
CA ASN A 78 -12.02 34.86 8.15
C ASN A 78 -13.35 34.13 8.35
N ASP A 79 -13.54 32.98 7.70
CA ASP A 79 -14.77 32.21 7.79
C ASP A 79 -14.88 31.41 9.10
N CYS A 80 -13.75 31.03 9.69
CA CYS A 80 -13.71 30.28 10.96
C CYS A 80 -12.74 30.83 12.01
N ASN A 81 -12.14 31.99 11.78
CA ASN A 81 -11.16 32.66 12.65
C ASN A 81 -9.99 31.77 13.13
N LYS A 82 -9.60 30.76 12.33
CA LYS A 82 -8.43 29.92 12.65
C LYS A 82 -7.16 30.56 12.13
N LEU A 83 -6.10 30.51 12.94
CA LEU A 83 -4.77 31.01 12.61
C LEU A 83 -3.86 29.84 12.19
N PHE A 84 -3.12 30.05 11.11
CA PHE A 84 -2.19 29.11 10.50
C PHE A 84 -0.80 29.71 10.51
N ARG A 85 0.19 28.87 10.82
CA ARG A 85 1.59 29.30 10.97
C ARG A 85 2.28 29.50 9.62
N ASP A 86 1.86 28.77 8.61
CA ASP A 86 2.45 28.70 7.29
C ASP A 86 1.37 28.62 6.20
N GLU A 87 1.78 28.91 4.96
CA GLU A 87 0.94 28.80 3.77
C GLU A 87 0.43 27.37 3.56
N ASN A 88 1.24 26.36 3.91
CA ASN A 88 0.85 24.95 3.82
C ASN A 88 -0.33 24.62 4.75
N GLY A 89 -0.34 25.15 5.97
CA GLY A 89 -1.46 25.01 6.91
C GLY A 89 -2.74 25.69 6.41
N MET A 90 -2.60 26.86 5.78
CA MET A 90 -3.70 27.58 5.12
C MET A 90 -4.29 26.75 3.96
N MET A 91 -3.43 26.26 3.06
CA MET A 91 -3.80 25.42 1.91
C MET A 91 -4.49 24.12 2.34
N PHE A 92 -3.98 23.45 3.38
CA PHE A 92 -4.62 22.24 3.90
C PHE A 92 -6.01 22.53 4.50
N HIS A 93 -6.15 23.66 5.20
CA HIS A 93 -7.45 24.09 5.71
C HIS A 93 -8.42 24.42 4.57
N ALA A 94 -7.97 25.12 3.53
CA ALA A 94 -8.76 25.39 2.33
C ALA A 94 -9.24 24.08 1.67
N ALA A 95 -8.35 23.12 1.45
CA ALA A 95 -8.68 21.83 0.84
C ALA A 95 -9.66 20.98 1.67
N LYS A 96 -9.56 21.04 3.01
CA LYS A 96 -10.40 20.23 3.90
C LYS A 96 -11.74 20.88 4.24
N SER A 97 -11.78 22.20 4.36
CA SER A 97 -12.95 22.95 4.81
C SER A 97 -13.65 23.75 3.71
N GLY A 98 -13.00 23.93 2.55
CA GLY A 98 -13.51 24.76 1.46
C GLY A 98 -13.52 26.26 1.76
N HIS A 99 -12.81 26.70 2.82
CA HIS A 99 -12.70 28.12 3.14
C HIS A 99 -11.59 28.76 2.31
N GLU A 100 -11.90 29.84 1.63
CA GLU A 100 -10.99 30.53 0.69
C GLU A 100 -10.64 31.96 1.16
N ASN A 101 -11.32 32.48 2.18
CA ASN A 101 -11.13 33.84 2.66
C ASN A 101 -10.08 33.88 3.78
N PHE A 102 -8.83 34.18 3.42
CA PHE A 102 -7.72 34.31 4.35
C PHE A 102 -7.18 35.75 4.41
N SER A 103 -6.89 36.22 5.62
CA SER A 103 -6.19 37.49 5.88
C SER A 103 -4.84 37.23 6.51
N GLU A 104 -3.82 37.94 6.05
CA GLU A 104 -2.50 37.97 6.68
C GLU A 104 -2.62 38.58 8.09
N SER A 105 -2.12 37.87 9.10
CA SER A 105 -2.11 38.31 10.49
C SER A 105 -0.66 38.43 10.97
N THR A 106 -0.37 39.47 11.76
CA THR A 106 0.96 39.69 12.36
C THR A 106 1.17 38.88 13.64
N GLU A 107 0.26 37.98 13.97
CA GLU A 107 0.32 37.15 15.17
C GLU A 107 1.33 36.03 14.97
N VAL A 108 2.53 36.20 15.53
CA VAL A 108 3.57 35.16 15.52
C VAL A 108 3.13 34.04 16.45
N ILE A 109 2.59 32.97 15.88
CA ILE A 109 2.28 31.75 16.63
C ILE A 109 3.61 31.26 17.23
N ALA A 110 3.65 30.97 18.54
CA ALA A 110 4.84 30.44 19.18
C ALA A 110 5.28 29.14 18.48
N ALA A 111 6.54 29.09 18.05
CA ALA A 111 7.12 27.84 17.55
C ALA A 111 7.06 26.80 18.66
N LEU A 112 6.62 25.57 18.34
CA LEU A 112 6.69 24.48 19.31
C LEU A 112 8.12 24.42 19.86
N THR A 113 8.24 24.26 21.17
CA THR A 113 9.56 24.09 21.80
C THR A 113 10.25 22.86 21.18
N PRO A 114 11.59 22.82 21.14
CA PRO A 114 12.32 21.70 20.56
C PRO A 114 11.90 20.36 21.19
N GLU A 115 11.61 20.36 22.50
CA GLU A 115 11.12 19.18 23.23
C GLU A 115 9.73 18.72 22.77
N GLN A 116 8.78 19.64 22.56
CA GLN A 116 7.43 19.30 22.09
C GLN A 116 7.42 18.78 20.64
N ARG A 117 8.31 19.28 19.79
CA ARG A 117 8.50 18.75 18.43
C ARG A 117 9.06 17.34 18.46
N ALA A 118 10.05 17.08 19.32
CA ALA A 118 10.63 15.75 19.49
C ALA A 118 9.58 14.74 19.99
N GLN A 119 8.74 15.13 20.96
CA GLN A 119 7.66 14.27 21.47
C GLN A 119 6.62 13.95 20.40
N LYS A 120 6.15 14.95 19.63
CA LYS A 120 5.20 14.71 18.52
C LYS A 120 5.81 13.85 17.41
N ALA A 121 7.10 14.03 17.12
CA ALA A 121 7.80 13.19 16.15
C ALA A 121 7.90 11.74 16.63
N ALA A 122 8.17 11.51 17.92
CA ALA A 122 8.17 10.17 18.51
C ALA A 122 6.78 9.53 18.45
N GLU A 123 5.74 10.26 18.84
CA GLU A 123 4.35 9.79 18.80
C GLU A 123 3.91 9.41 17.37
N LEU A 124 4.26 10.23 16.37
CA LEU A 124 3.98 9.94 14.97
C LEU A 124 4.72 8.69 14.48
N ARG A 125 5.99 8.51 14.85
CA ARG A 125 6.78 7.31 14.52
C ARG A 125 6.17 6.05 15.14
N ASP A 126 5.72 6.12 16.38
CA ASP A 126 5.06 4.99 17.06
C ASP A 126 3.71 4.64 16.42
N LYS A 127 2.91 5.66 16.05
CA LYS A 127 1.66 5.44 15.29
C LYS A 127 1.92 4.79 13.93
N ILE A 128 2.95 5.23 13.21
CA ILE A 128 3.32 4.64 11.91
C ILE A 128 3.77 3.19 12.11
N ARG A 129 4.58 2.90 13.14
CA ARG A 129 5.01 1.53 13.46
C ARG A 129 3.83 0.63 13.81
N ALA A 130 2.92 1.11 14.67
CA ALA A 130 1.71 0.37 15.03
C ALA A 130 0.79 0.12 13.83
N ALA A 131 0.60 1.12 12.96
CA ALA A 131 -0.20 0.97 11.75
C ALA A 131 0.42 -0.02 10.76
N ARG A 132 1.75 -0.01 10.59
CA ARG A 132 2.46 -0.99 9.76
C ARG A 132 2.33 -2.41 10.31
N ALA A 133 2.50 -2.59 11.62
CA ALA A 133 2.34 -3.88 12.27
C ALA A 133 0.91 -4.44 12.14
N LEU A 134 -0.11 -3.59 12.32
CA LEU A 134 -1.51 -3.99 12.12
C LEU A 134 -1.76 -4.43 10.67
N LYS A 135 -1.26 -3.66 9.69
CA LYS A 135 -1.42 -3.98 8.28
C LYS A 135 -0.72 -5.30 7.90
N GLU A 136 0.45 -5.56 8.46
CA GLU A 136 1.17 -6.83 8.28
C GLU A 136 0.40 -8.01 8.88
N GLU A 137 -0.16 -7.86 10.08
CA GLU A 137 -0.98 -8.89 10.71
C GLU A 137 -2.25 -9.20 9.89
N GLN A 138 -2.90 -8.16 9.37
CA GLN A 138 -4.07 -8.29 8.48
C GLN A 138 -3.69 -9.02 7.18
N ALA A 139 -2.62 -8.60 6.50
CA ALA A 139 -2.14 -9.26 5.29
C ALA A 139 -1.78 -10.73 5.53
N ARG A 140 -1.16 -11.05 6.69
CA ARG A 140 -0.87 -12.43 7.08
C ARG A 140 -2.14 -13.26 7.27
N LYS A 141 -3.18 -12.70 7.92
CA LYS A 141 -4.48 -13.37 8.10
C LYS A 141 -5.18 -13.61 6.76
N GLU A 142 -5.17 -12.61 5.89
CA GLU A 142 -5.78 -12.70 4.55
C GLU A 142 -5.10 -13.76 3.67
N GLU A 143 -3.76 -13.85 3.70
CA GLU A 143 -3.04 -14.90 2.96
C GLU A 143 -3.32 -16.30 3.51
N ILE A 144 -3.41 -16.47 4.83
CA ILE A 144 -3.82 -17.74 5.45
C ILE A 144 -5.25 -18.10 5.03
N GLU A 145 -6.18 -17.15 5.03
CA GLU A 145 -7.56 -17.37 4.61
C GLU A 145 -7.68 -17.69 3.12
N LYS A 146 -6.92 -17.02 2.27
CA LYS A 146 -6.88 -17.27 0.83
C LYS A 146 -6.35 -18.66 0.52
N GLU A 147 -5.28 -19.10 1.18
CA GLU A 147 -4.77 -20.48 1.06
C GLU A 147 -5.80 -21.49 1.60
N ARG A 148 -6.46 -21.21 2.72
CA ARG A 148 -7.55 -22.05 3.26
C ARG A 148 -8.68 -22.17 2.24
N ARG A 149 -9.16 -21.06 1.69
CA ARG A 149 -10.21 -21.01 0.67
C ARG A 149 -9.83 -21.80 -0.57
N ARG A 150 -8.60 -21.66 -1.07
CA ARG A 150 -8.10 -22.43 -2.22
C ARG A 150 -8.13 -23.94 -1.97
N ARG A 151 -7.81 -24.39 -0.75
CA ARG A 151 -7.93 -25.82 -0.37
C ARG A 151 -9.37 -26.27 -0.25
N GLU A 152 -10.23 -25.47 0.37
CA GLU A 152 -11.67 -25.75 0.50
C GLU A 152 -12.36 -25.81 -0.87
N GLU A 153 -12.07 -24.88 -1.77
CA GLU A 153 -12.56 -24.87 -3.15
C GLU A 153 -12.10 -26.12 -3.91
N GLY A 154 -10.82 -26.52 -3.78
CA GLY A 154 -10.31 -27.76 -4.35
C GLY A 154 -11.06 -29.00 -3.83
N LYS A 155 -11.29 -29.08 -2.52
CA LYS A 155 -12.07 -30.17 -1.90
C LYS A 155 -13.52 -30.18 -2.39
N LYS A 156 -14.16 -29.00 -2.45
CA LYS A 156 -15.54 -28.83 -2.91
C LYS A 156 -15.69 -29.24 -4.38
N MET A 157 -14.71 -28.94 -5.22
CA MET A 157 -14.69 -29.38 -6.62
C MET A 157 -14.64 -30.91 -6.75
N LEU A 158 -13.79 -31.57 -5.94
CA LEU A 158 -13.72 -33.03 -5.90
C LEU A 158 -15.04 -33.65 -5.42
N GLU A 159 -15.58 -33.15 -4.31
CA GLU A 159 -16.85 -33.63 -3.75
C GLU A 159 -18.01 -33.44 -4.74
N THR A 160 -18.05 -32.31 -5.45
CA THR A 160 -19.07 -32.05 -6.47
C THR A 160 -18.95 -33.05 -7.63
N ARG A 161 -17.73 -33.36 -8.07
CA ARG A 161 -17.49 -34.34 -9.15
C ARG A 161 -17.87 -35.76 -8.72
N GLU A 162 -17.61 -36.15 -7.48
CA GLU A 162 -18.03 -37.43 -6.94
C GLU A 162 -19.55 -37.53 -6.85
N LYS A 163 -20.20 -36.48 -6.34
CA LYS A 163 -21.67 -36.39 -6.30
C LYS A 163 -22.30 -36.47 -7.68
N GLN A 164 -21.71 -35.83 -8.69
CA GLN A 164 -22.17 -35.94 -10.08
C GLN A 164 -22.11 -37.39 -10.59
N LYS A 165 -20.98 -38.08 -10.39
CA LYS A 165 -20.83 -39.49 -10.76
C LYS A 165 -21.82 -40.40 -10.03
N GLU A 166 -22.04 -40.16 -8.74
CA GLU A 166 -23.01 -40.91 -7.94
C GLU A 166 -24.44 -40.73 -8.47
N MET A 167 -24.82 -39.48 -8.78
CA MET A 167 -26.13 -39.18 -9.38
C MET A 167 -26.30 -39.85 -10.74
N GLU A 168 -25.27 -39.84 -11.60
CA GLU A 168 -25.29 -40.52 -12.90
C GLU A 168 -25.47 -42.05 -12.74
N LEU A 169 -24.68 -42.67 -11.85
CA LEU A 169 -24.79 -44.11 -11.56
C LEU A 169 -26.15 -44.48 -10.98
N ARG A 170 -26.69 -43.62 -10.11
CA ARG A 170 -28.02 -43.79 -9.53
C ARG A 170 -29.11 -43.69 -10.59
N ALA A 171 -29.01 -42.73 -11.51
CA ALA A 171 -29.96 -42.58 -12.61
C ALA A 171 -29.95 -43.81 -13.52
N ILE A 172 -28.77 -44.32 -13.88
CA ILE A 172 -28.63 -45.56 -14.68
C ILE A 172 -29.26 -46.77 -13.96
N ALA A 173 -29.05 -46.89 -12.65
CA ALA A 173 -29.64 -47.97 -11.86
C ALA A 173 -31.18 -47.87 -11.79
N GLU A 174 -31.71 -46.66 -11.65
CA GLU A 174 -33.15 -46.40 -11.63
C GLU A 174 -33.79 -46.68 -13.00
N GLU A 175 -33.17 -46.23 -14.09
CA GLU A 175 -33.63 -46.51 -15.45
C GLU A 175 -33.65 -48.01 -15.73
N ARG A 176 -32.61 -48.75 -15.34
CA ARG A 176 -32.57 -50.21 -15.45
C ARG A 176 -33.67 -50.88 -14.62
N ARG A 177 -33.99 -50.36 -13.44
CA ARG A 177 -35.08 -50.88 -12.60
C ARG A 177 -36.43 -50.61 -13.25
N ARG A 178 -36.64 -49.41 -13.79
CA ARG A 178 -37.85 -49.00 -14.49
C ARG A 178 -38.06 -49.82 -15.76
N ALA A 179 -37.03 -49.99 -16.59
CA ALA A 179 -37.10 -50.83 -17.78
C ALA A 179 -37.48 -52.29 -17.46
N LYS A 180 -36.91 -52.86 -16.39
CA LYS A 180 -37.30 -54.21 -15.92
C LYS A 180 -38.77 -54.27 -15.48
N GLN A 181 -39.27 -53.24 -14.80
CA GLN A 181 -40.67 -53.17 -14.36
C GLN A 181 -41.62 -53.01 -15.54
N GLU A 182 -41.28 -52.16 -16.51
CA GLU A 182 -42.06 -51.95 -17.73
C GLU A 182 -42.09 -53.20 -18.60
N GLU A 183 -40.96 -53.90 -18.74
CA GLU A 183 -40.89 -55.18 -19.45
C GLU A 183 -41.73 -56.26 -18.74
N ALA A 184 -41.63 -56.38 -17.42
CA ALA A 184 -42.44 -57.32 -16.65
C ALA A 184 -43.95 -57.01 -16.79
N ALA A 185 -44.34 -55.73 -16.72
CA ALA A 185 -45.73 -55.31 -16.91
C ALA A 185 -46.21 -55.53 -18.35
N ALA A 186 -45.35 -55.36 -19.36
CA ALA A 186 -45.67 -55.66 -20.75
C ALA A 186 -45.88 -57.17 -20.97
N ARG A 187 -45.00 -58.00 -20.39
CA ARG A 187 -45.15 -59.47 -20.40
C ARG A 187 -46.44 -59.91 -19.74
N GLN A 188 -46.80 -59.32 -18.59
CA GLN A 188 -48.08 -59.59 -17.91
C GLN A 188 -49.29 -59.22 -18.79
N ARG A 189 -49.28 -58.04 -19.43
CA ARG A 189 -50.35 -57.62 -20.35
C ARG A 189 -50.55 -58.59 -21.52
N VAL A 190 -49.46 -59.07 -22.13
CA VAL A 190 -49.55 -60.07 -23.22
C VAL A 190 -50.09 -61.41 -22.70
N LEU A 191 -49.66 -61.86 -21.53
CA LEU A 191 -50.18 -63.09 -20.91
C LEU A 191 -51.67 -63.00 -20.60
N GLU A 192 -52.15 -61.85 -20.12
CA GLU A 192 -53.57 -61.61 -19.88
C GLU A 192 -54.38 -61.63 -21.18
N GLN A 193 -53.89 -61.02 -22.26
CA GLN A 193 -54.53 -61.10 -23.57
C GLN A 193 -54.63 -62.55 -24.08
N ILE A 194 -53.54 -63.32 -24.02
CA ILE A 194 -53.54 -64.74 -24.42
C ILE A 194 -54.54 -65.56 -23.59
N LYS A 195 -54.71 -65.23 -22.31
CA LYS A 195 -55.65 -65.92 -21.42
C LYS A 195 -57.11 -65.63 -21.76
N LEU A 196 -57.42 -64.44 -22.27
CA LEU A 196 -58.77 -64.06 -22.68
C LEU A 196 -59.17 -64.64 -24.03
N ASP A 197 -58.21 -64.87 -24.93
CA ASP A 197 -58.43 -65.45 -26.26
C ASP A 197 -58.58 -67.00 -26.27
N ARG A 198 -58.48 -67.66 -25.12
CA ARG A 198 -58.54 -69.12 -24.96
C ARG A 198 -59.78 -69.58 -24.22
#